data_AF-A0A2E8H9E0-F1
#
_entry.id   AF-A0A2E8H9E0-F1
#
_cell.length_a   1.000
_cell.length_b   1.000
_cell.length_c   1.000
_cell.angle_alpha   90.00
_cell.angle_beta   90.00
_cell.angle_gamma   90.00
#
_symmetry.space_group_name_H-M   'P 1'
#
loop_
_entity.id
_entity.type
_entity.pdbx_description
1 polymer ?
#
loop_
_entity_poly.entity_id
_entity_poly.type
_entity_poly.pdbx_seq_one_letter_code
_entity_poly.pdbx_strand_id
1 'polypeptide(L)'
;MLQQLACDKVVRATLRLLRERTTADIICTDVSFYEMYQDTDPLETATALPALREYGVEYVVGAQAETKIYPVPGGGQMFARYLLPTPAVEVDETVSLAKMKNHAFMGISSA
;
A
#
# COMPACT_ATOMS: atom_id res chain seq x y z
N MET A 1 -16.53 8.93 10.36
CA MET A 1 -16.42 8.33 9.01
C MET A 1 -14.94 8.23 8.68
N LEU A 2 -14.44 7.05 8.29
CA LEU A 2 -13.04 6.86 7.92
C LEU A 2 -12.73 7.60 6.61
N GLN A 3 -11.53 8.17 6.50
CA GLN A 3 -11.10 8.87 5.30
C GLN A 3 -10.60 7.88 4.24
N GLN A 4 -11.17 7.95 3.05
CA GLN A 4 -10.67 7.21 1.89
C GLN A 4 -9.55 8.00 1.18
N LEU A 5 -8.32 7.49 1.26
CA LEU A 5 -7.18 8.07 0.56
C LEU A 5 -7.30 7.80 -0.95
N ALA A 6 -7.43 6.53 -1.35
CA ALA A 6 -7.99 6.14 -2.65
C ALA A 6 -9.49 5.86 -2.54
N CYS A 7 -10.30 6.30 -3.51
CA CYS A 7 -11.74 6.04 -3.47
C CYS A 7 -12.04 4.60 -3.91
N ASP A 8 -13.06 3.99 -3.30
CA ASP A 8 -13.45 2.58 -3.53
C ASP A 8 -13.66 2.24 -5.02
N LYS A 9 -14.26 3.15 -5.79
CA LYS A 9 -14.47 2.98 -7.25
C LYS A 9 -13.17 2.80 -8.02
N VAL A 10 -12.12 3.55 -7.66
CA VAL A 10 -10.81 3.48 -8.34
C VAL A 10 -10.06 2.23 -7.91
N VAL A 11 -10.14 1.85 -6.63
CA VAL A 11 -9.58 0.57 -6.13
C VAL A 11 -10.19 -0.59 -6.91
N ARG A 12 -11.52 -0.70 -6.97
CA ARG A 12 -12.21 -1.76 -7.72
C ARG A 12 -11.89 -1.77 -9.20
N ALA A 13 -11.88 -0.61 -9.85
CA ALA A 13 -11.52 -0.52 -11.27
C ALA A 13 -10.09 -1.01 -11.52
N THR A 14 -9.16 -0.69 -10.63
CA THR A 14 -7.76 -1.14 -10.70
C THR A 14 -7.67 -2.65 -10.51
N LEU A 15 -8.28 -3.20 -9.46
CA LEU A 15 -8.28 -4.64 -9.18
C LEU A 15 -8.92 -5.45 -10.31
N ARG A 16 -10.03 -4.97 -10.88
CA ARG A 16 -10.66 -5.59 -12.05
C ARG A 16 -9.69 -5.63 -13.23
N LEU A 17 -9.05 -4.51 -13.57
CA LEU A 17 -8.12 -4.45 -14.70
C LEU A 17 -6.90 -5.34 -14.49
N LEU A 18 -6.39 -5.45 -13.25
CA LEU A 18 -5.31 -6.39 -12.92
C LEU A 18 -5.79 -7.83 -13.15
N ARG A 19 -6.94 -8.22 -12.62
CA ARG A 19 -7.50 -9.57 -12.81
C ARG A 19 -7.84 -9.90 -14.27
N GLU A 20 -8.23 -8.93 -15.07
CA GLU A 20 -8.49 -9.12 -16.51
C GLU A 20 -7.21 -9.30 -17.33
N ARG A 21 -6.07 -8.79 -16.84
CA ARG A 21 -4.81 -8.70 -17.62
C ARG A 21 -3.68 -9.59 -17.09
N THR A 22 -3.84 -10.18 -15.91
CA THR A 22 -2.84 -11.08 -15.32
C THR A 22 -3.50 -12.16 -14.47
N THR A 23 -2.81 -13.29 -14.36
CA THR A 23 -3.12 -14.39 -13.43
C THR A 23 -2.22 -14.39 -12.20
N ALA A 24 -1.42 -13.34 -12.00
CA ALA A 24 -0.51 -13.24 -10.87
C ALA A 24 -1.26 -13.25 -9.52
N ASP A 25 -0.56 -13.72 -8.49
CA ASP A 25 -0.96 -13.54 -7.11
C ASP A 25 -0.82 -12.06 -6.76
N ILE A 26 -1.85 -11.50 -6.11
CA ILE A 26 -1.90 -10.09 -5.79
C ILE A 26 -1.96 -9.96 -4.27
N ILE A 27 -1.02 -9.19 -3.75
CA ILE A 27 -0.91 -8.81 -2.35
C ILE A 27 -0.99 -7.28 -2.24
N CYS A 28 -1.70 -6.80 -1.24
CA CYS A 28 -1.77 -5.40 -0.88
C CYS A 28 -1.15 -5.22 0.50
N THR A 29 0.04 -4.62 0.54
CA THR A 29 0.72 -4.25 1.79
C THR A 29 0.42 -2.79 2.09
N ASP A 30 -0.19 -2.50 3.24
CA ASP A 30 -0.52 -1.14 3.68
C ASP A 30 -0.26 -0.96 5.18
N VAL A 31 -0.13 0.30 5.62
CA VAL A 31 0.11 0.66 7.03
C VAL A 31 -1.04 1.50 7.56
N SER A 32 -1.37 1.32 8.84
CA SER A 32 -2.48 2.05 9.45
C SER A 32 -2.00 3.21 10.33
N PHE A 33 -2.45 4.42 9.98
CA PHE A 33 -2.35 5.58 10.86
C PHE A 33 -3.09 5.34 12.19
N TYR A 34 -4.24 4.68 12.14
CA TYR A 34 -5.08 4.44 13.31
C TYR A 34 -4.47 3.41 14.27
N GLU A 35 -3.79 2.39 13.74
CA GLU A 35 -3.01 1.47 14.57
C GLU A 35 -1.90 2.23 15.30
N MET A 36 -1.09 2.98 14.54
CA MET A 36 0.09 3.65 15.09
C MET A 36 -0.24 4.74 16.12
N TYR A 37 -1.37 5.45 15.96
CA TYR A 37 -1.67 6.64 16.77
C TYR A 37 -2.96 6.55 17.57
N GLN A 38 -3.80 5.55 17.36
CA GLN A 38 -5.12 5.42 18.00
C GLN A 38 -5.41 4.02 18.53
N ASP A 39 -4.41 3.12 18.59
CA ASP A 39 -4.54 1.76 19.11
C ASP A 39 -5.76 1.00 18.52
N THR A 40 -5.98 1.20 17.22
CA THR A 40 -7.12 0.62 16.50
C THR A 40 -6.64 -0.45 15.53
N ASP A 41 -7.34 -1.58 15.49
CA ASP A 41 -7.07 -2.66 14.55
C ASP A 41 -7.04 -2.14 13.09
N PRO A 42 -5.93 -2.34 12.35
CA PRO A 42 -5.84 -2.04 10.92
C PRO A 42 -6.98 -2.62 10.08
N LEU A 43 -7.48 -3.82 10.43
CA LEU A 43 -8.52 -4.49 9.65
C LEU A 43 -9.88 -3.81 9.76
N GLU A 44 -10.12 -3.05 10.84
CA GLU A 44 -11.32 -2.24 11.04
C GLU A 44 -11.22 -0.88 10.33
N THR A 45 -9.99 -0.45 9.98
CA THR A 45 -9.72 0.89 9.43
C THR A 45 -9.29 0.89 7.97
N ALA A 46 -8.90 -0.27 7.43
CA ALA A 46 -8.50 -0.47 6.03
C ALA A 46 -9.69 -0.31 5.07
N THR A 47 -9.89 0.92 4.57
CA THR A 47 -11.04 1.25 3.72
C THR A 47 -11.08 0.52 2.38
N ALA A 48 -9.96 -0.03 1.90
CA ALA A 48 -9.87 -0.84 0.68
C ALA A 48 -10.18 -2.32 0.91
N LEU A 49 -10.16 -2.80 2.16
CA LEU A 49 -10.25 -4.23 2.50
C LEU A 49 -11.49 -4.95 1.93
N PRO A 50 -12.70 -4.35 1.91
CA PRO A 50 -13.86 -4.99 1.27
C PRO A 50 -13.66 -5.24 -0.23
N ALA A 51 -13.04 -4.30 -0.95
CA ALA A 51 -12.72 -4.47 -2.37
C ALA A 51 -11.61 -5.51 -2.55
N LEU A 52 -10.57 -5.50 -1.72
CA LEU A 52 -9.50 -6.50 -1.79
C LEU A 52 -10.04 -7.92 -1.61
N ARG A 53 -10.92 -8.14 -0.63
CA ARG A 53 -11.59 -9.44 -0.38
C ARG A 53 -12.43 -9.90 -1.56
N GLU A 54 -13.19 -9.00 -2.19
CA GLU A 54 -14.01 -9.33 -3.37
C GLU A 54 -13.17 -9.88 -4.54
N TYR A 55 -11.96 -9.36 -4.72
CA TYR A 55 -11.06 -9.77 -5.81
C TYR A 55 -10.02 -10.82 -5.37
N GLY A 56 -10.18 -11.39 -4.17
CA GLY A 56 -9.28 -12.41 -3.62
C GLY A 56 -7.83 -11.93 -3.48
N VAL A 57 -7.65 -10.67 -3.08
CA VAL A 57 -6.34 -10.05 -2.85
C VAL A 57 -5.97 -10.19 -1.38
N GLU A 58 -4.77 -10.68 -1.10
CA GLU A 58 -4.25 -10.75 0.27
C GLU A 58 -3.99 -9.32 0.79
N TYR A 59 -4.39 -9.05 2.04
CA TYR A 59 -4.09 -7.79 2.70
C TYR A 59 -3.09 -8.04 3.83
N VAL A 60 -1.95 -7.37 3.76
CA VAL A 60 -0.88 -7.46 4.77
C VAL A 60 -0.74 -6.14 5.49
N VAL A 61 -0.77 -6.20 6.83
CA VAL A 61 -0.45 -5.07 7.70
C VAL A 61 1.06 -4.87 7.70
N GLY A 62 1.55 -3.92 6.92
CA GLY A 62 2.98 -3.69 6.70
C GLY A 62 3.76 -3.35 7.97
N ALA A 63 3.11 -2.75 8.98
CA ALA A 63 3.74 -2.44 10.26
C ALA A 63 4.06 -3.70 11.09
N GLN A 64 3.38 -4.81 10.82
CA GLN A 64 3.54 -6.09 11.50
C GLN A 64 4.32 -7.12 10.66
N ALA A 65 4.57 -6.80 9.38
CA ALA A 65 5.27 -7.69 8.46
C ALA A 65 6.77 -7.78 8.77
N GLU A 66 7.40 -8.87 8.32
CA GLU A 66 8.86 -8.96 8.31
C GLU A 66 9.45 -7.77 7.53
N THR A 67 10.53 -7.19 8.04
CA THR A 67 11.25 -6.10 7.38
C THR A 67 12.69 -6.48 7.10
N LYS A 68 13.22 -6.03 5.96
CA LYS A 68 14.63 -6.20 5.58
C LYS A 68 15.21 -4.89 5.06
N ILE A 69 16.53 -4.79 5.07
CA ILE A 69 17.26 -3.65 4.51
C ILE A 69 17.51 -3.93 3.03
N TYR A 70 16.95 -3.08 2.16
CA TYR A 70 17.12 -3.17 0.71
C TYR A 70 17.99 -2.03 0.19
N PRO A 71 18.93 -2.30 -0.74
CA PRO A 71 19.69 -1.25 -1.41
C PRO A 71 18.80 -0.49 -2.40
N VAL A 72 19.04 0.80 -2.55
CA VAL A 72 18.37 1.61 -3.58
C VAL A 72 19.08 1.41 -4.92
N PRO A 73 18.37 1.14 -6.03
CA PRO A 73 18.98 1.11 -7.35
C PRO A 73 19.76 2.41 -7.64
N GLY A 74 21.04 2.29 -7.95
CA GLY A 74 21.92 3.44 -8.18
C GLY A 74 22.35 4.22 -6.92
N GLY A 75 22.10 3.69 -5.72
CA GLY A 75 22.63 4.26 -4.46
C GLY A 75 21.79 5.38 -3.82
N GLY A 76 20.68 5.78 -4.44
CA GLY A 76 19.75 6.77 -3.92
C GLY A 76 20.32 8.19 -3.79
N GLN A 77 19.45 9.18 -3.56
CA GLN A 77 19.85 10.58 -3.37
C GLN A 77 19.84 11.01 -1.90
N MET A 78 18.96 10.42 -1.09
CA MET A 78 18.90 10.67 0.37
C MET A 78 19.57 9.55 1.16
N PHE A 79 19.25 8.30 0.85
CA PHE A 79 19.79 7.12 1.51
C PHE A 79 20.15 6.05 0.47
N ALA A 80 21.21 5.29 0.73
CA ALA A 80 21.62 4.17 -0.11
C ALA A 80 20.83 2.88 0.16
N ARG A 81 20.07 2.84 1.24
CA ARG A 81 19.30 1.67 1.67
C ARG A 81 18.10 2.08 2.53
N TYR A 82 17.03 1.28 2.49
CA TYR A 82 15.82 1.47 3.30
C TYR A 82 15.43 0.19 4.00
N LEU A 83 14.91 0.30 5.23
CA LEU A 83 14.19 -0.77 5.90
C LEU A 83 12.76 -0.79 5.36
N LEU A 84 12.35 -1.88 4.71
CA LEU A 84 11.04 -1.99 4.06
C LEU A 84 10.37 -3.34 4.41
N PRO A 85 9.03 -3.41 4.44
CA PRO A 85 8.31 -4.66 4.61
C PRO A 85 8.56 -5.58 3.41
N THR A 86 9.00 -6.81 3.68
CA THR A 86 9.33 -7.78 2.63
C THR A 86 8.18 -8.03 1.65
N PRO A 87 6.89 -8.07 2.06
CA PRO A 87 5.79 -8.33 1.12
C PRO A 87 5.49 -7.16 0.17
N ALA A 88 6.12 -6.00 0.36
CA ALA A 88 6.04 -4.87 -0.58
C ALA A 88 7.21 -4.82 -1.58
N VAL A 89 8.28 -5.60 -1.35
CA VAL A 89 9.53 -5.51 -2.12
C VAL A 89 9.91 -6.84 -2.78
N GLU A 90 9.70 -7.97 -2.11
CA GLU A 90 9.99 -9.31 -2.64
C GLU A 90 8.83 -9.81 -3.52
N VAL A 91 8.52 -9.02 -4.54
CA VAL A 91 7.49 -9.28 -5.56
C VAL A 91 8.08 -9.03 -6.95
N ASP A 92 7.49 -9.64 -7.98
CA ASP A 92 7.96 -9.42 -9.36
C ASP A 92 7.69 -8.00 -9.84
N GLU A 93 6.57 -7.41 -9.42
CA GLU A 93 6.11 -6.09 -9.84
C GLU A 93 5.40 -5.34 -8.70
N THR A 94 5.63 -4.03 -8.60
CA THR A 94 4.96 -3.16 -7.63
C THR A 94 4.04 -2.17 -8.33
N VAL A 95 2.76 -2.18 -7.95
CA VAL A 95 1.77 -1.19 -8.41
C VAL A 95 1.42 -0.26 -7.25
N SER A 96 1.71 1.03 -7.40
CA SER A 96 1.29 2.07 -6.45
C SER A 96 0.00 2.74 -6.92
N LEU A 97 -1.03 2.72 -6.07
CA LEU A 97 -2.29 3.42 -6.28
C LEU A 97 -2.48 4.47 -5.20
N ALA A 98 -2.53 5.74 -5.58
CA ALA A 98 -2.61 6.84 -4.63
C ALA A 98 -3.35 8.06 -5.18
N LYS A 99 -3.93 8.84 -4.28
CA LYS A 99 -4.48 10.17 -4.56
C LYS A 99 -3.36 11.21 -4.42
N MET A 100 -3.18 12.01 -5.46
CA MET A 100 -2.31 13.17 -5.37
C MET A 100 -2.98 14.28 -4.56
N LYS A 101 -2.25 14.84 -3.60
CA LYS A 101 -2.68 15.98 -2.78
C LYS A 101 -1.52 16.93 -2.52
N ASN A 102 -1.85 18.18 -2.26
CA ASN A 102 -0.88 19.09 -1.65
C ASN A 102 -0.64 18.65 -0.21
N HIS A 103 0.63 18.59 0.18
CA HIS A 103 1.09 18.21 1.51
C HIS A 103 1.93 19.35 2.09
N ALA A 104 1.28 20.48 2.39
CA ALA A 104 1.88 21.63 3.08
C ALA A 104 3.35 21.90 2.67
N PHE A 105 4.29 21.70 3.60
CA PHE A 105 5.72 21.96 3.42
C PHE A 105 6.47 20.86 2.64
N MET A 106 5.82 19.76 2.26
CA MET A 106 6.38 18.64 1.49
C MET A 106 6.00 18.67 0.00
N GLY A 107 5.34 19.73 -0.47
CA GLY A 107 4.95 19.87 -1.87
C GLY A 107 3.76 18.98 -2.24
N ILE A 108 3.87 18.21 -3.33
CA ILE A 108 2.82 17.26 -3.75
C ILE A 108 3.18 15.88 -3.23
N SER A 109 2.25 15.25 -2.52
CA SER A 109 2.37 13.86 -2.08
C SER A 109 1.30 12.99 -2.73
N SER A 110 1.64 11.74 -2.96
CA SER A 110 0.70 10.64 -3.15
C SER A 110 0.33 10.05 -1.78
N ALA A 111 -0.96 9.90 -1.49
CA ALA A 111 -1.46 9.21 -0.31
C ALA A 111 -2.57 8.22 -0.68
#